data_AF-A0A945SB97-F1
#
_entry.id   AF-A0A945SB97-F1
#
_cell.length_a   1.000
_cell.length_b   1.000
_cell.length_c   1.000
_cell.angle_alpha   90.00
_cell.angle_beta   90.00
_cell.angle_gamma   90.00
#
_symmetry.space_group_name_H-M   'P 1'
#
loop_
_entity.id
_entity.type
_entity.pdbx_description
1 polymer ?
#
loop_
_entity_poly.entity_id
_entity_poly.type
_entity_poly.pdbx_seq_one_letter_code
_entity_poly.pdbx_strand_id
1 'polypeptide(L)'
;MMILRNAVRFVRVTVVVLLVVFGTMLPTTARSSYSSFNVVGDSISAGYNSGGYVFGDGWVSLLFGDSITGIGARADTIDTIWPGIETRNNAVPGSTAGEWASPVYLPTVDLLSRRPDLVVVFIGGNDLIDYMKNDGVLSEAEKDAYRLNLRTIMDSLTGLEPVPEIVLVGYYDLFDGLSENLPAPMASYRGFSSGTLQGNAIIEQVAGEYGCLFVDLHTPFMHHCYGADLGDPLSASPSFVRTPLALFDIHPNSAGHQRIYETVYQLLSNLSPSSHTLTAAEGGGKGSVSPEGCTVSAGANQVFTATPGPGYDVATWLLDGAVTQNGGMTFSLQNIQASHEITVVFEAIEYLVTAQTSTGGRVTPTEVTMTVETEQTFTAVADEHYTVDKWEVDGAAVQDGGVQYAFSGATGDHVVRVTFLVPDADADGMPDWWEDQYGDLQPGADSDGDSIPNIVEFQEGLNPTIHDDLDYLILRAGWNLVAIPMTVGNWTFGDLLAGAGAGSIWAWDSDTQGYEAVNDGAVDPKRGVWVYASGTYGIPLE
;
A
#
# COMPACT_ATOMS: atom_id res chain seq x y z
N MET A 1 -38.69 29.92 25.63
CA MET A 1 -39.30 28.73 25.02
C MET A 1 -38.20 28.06 24.22
N MET A 2 -37.43 27.18 24.88
CA MET A 2 -36.17 26.63 24.38
C MET A 2 -36.31 25.11 24.32
N ILE A 3 -35.98 24.56 23.16
CA ILE A 3 -36.30 23.21 22.70
C ILE A 3 -35.38 22.19 23.36
N LEU A 4 -35.97 21.20 24.06
CA LEU A 4 -35.29 20.00 24.54
C LEU A 4 -34.81 19.15 23.35
N ARG A 5 -33.52 18.81 23.31
CA ARG A 5 -33.02 17.64 22.57
C ARG A 5 -32.59 16.59 23.60
N ASN A 6 -33.39 15.53 23.69
CA ASN A 6 -33.05 14.32 24.42
C ASN A 6 -31.91 13.59 23.71
N ALA A 7 -30.76 13.49 24.37
CA ALA A 7 -29.71 12.54 24.00
C ALA A 7 -29.88 11.29 24.86
N VAL A 8 -30.44 10.23 24.26
CA VAL A 8 -30.41 8.88 24.83
C VAL A 8 -29.01 8.32 24.58
N ARG A 9 -28.15 8.29 25.60
CA ARG A 9 -26.87 7.56 25.56
C ARG A 9 -27.14 6.12 25.97
N PHE A 10 -26.81 5.18 25.08
CA PHE A 10 -26.79 3.75 25.38
C PHE A 10 -25.71 3.47 26.44
N VAL A 11 -26.14 3.10 27.65
CA VAL A 11 -25.27 2.54 28.68
C VAL A 11 -25.03 1.08 28.31
N ARG A 12 -23.79 0.68 28.02
CA ARG A 12 -23.41 -0.74 27.98
C ARG A 12 -23.31 -1.23 29.43
N VAL A 13 -24.42 -1.72 29.98
CA VAL A 13 -24.38 -2.56 31.19
C VAL A 13 -24.13 -4.00 30.74
N THR A 14 -22.89 -4.46 30.80
CA THR A 14 -22.59 -5.87 30.60
C THR A 14 -22.85 -6.60 31.92
N VAL A 15 -24.06 -7.12 32.09
CA VAL A 15 -24.36 -8.12 33.13
C VAL A 15 -23.73 -9.43 32.69
N VAL A 16 -22.73 -9.92 33.43
CA VAL A 16 -22.16 -11.26 33.22
C VAL A 16 -23.18 -12.30 33.69
N VAL A 17 -23.98 -12.80 32.75
CA VAL A 17 -24.84 -13.97 32.96
C VAL A 17 -24.02 -15.22 32.66
N LEU A 18 -23.88 -16.10 33.66
CA LEU A 18 -23.21 -17.39 33.56
C LEU A 18 -24.03 -18.32 32.63
N LEU A 19 -23.66 -18.39 31.35
CA LEU A 19 -24.22 -19.32 30.38
C LEU A 19 -23.27 -20.50 30.20
N VAL A 20 -23.61 -21.63 30.82
CA VAL A 20 -22.97 -22.93 30.53
C VAL A 20 -23.50 -23.41 29.18
N VAL A 21 -22.68 -23.30 28.13
CA VAL A 21 -22.96 -23.87 26.81
C VAL A 21 -21.82 -24.83 26.45
N PHE A 22 -22.17 -26.12 26.34
CA PHE A 22 -21.34 -27.11 25.66
C PHE A 22 -21.27 -26.77 24.17
N GLY A 23 -20.07 -26.51 23.65
CA GLY A 23 -19.85 -26.14 22.25
C GLY A 23 -18.49 -26.62 21.76
N THR A 24 -18.54 -27.32 20.63
CA THR A 24 -17.46 -27.95 19.86
C THR A 24 -16.24 -27.06 19.62
N MET A 25 -15.04 -27.65 19.67
CA MET A 25 -13.76 -26.98 19.38
C MET A 25 -13.74 -26.41 17.96
N LEU A 26 -13.82 -25.09 17.86
CA LEU A 26 -13.34 -24.33 16.71
C LEU A 26 -11.81 -24.23 16.78
N PRO A 27 -11.10 -24.15 15.64
CA PRO A 27 -9.66 -23.98 15.63
C PRO A 27 -9.31 -22.68 16.35
N THR A 28 -8.37 -22.77 17.29
CA THR A 28 -7.85 -21.66 18.09
C THR A 28 -7.31 -20.56 17.17
N THR A 29 -8.13 -19.54 16.91
CA THR A 29 -7.62 -18.24 16.48
C THR A 29 -6.64 -17.78 17.56
N ALA A 30 -5.40 -17.48 17.17
CA ALA A 30 -4.41 -16.95 18.09
C ALA A 30 -5.04 -15.78 18.84
N ARG A 31 -5.11 -15.87 20.17
CA ARG A 31 -5.57 -14.78 21.01
C ARG A 31 -4.62 -13.62 20.74
N SER A 32 -5.14 -12.45 20.36
CA SER A 32 -4.32 -11.24 20.29
C SER A 32 -3.60 -11.09 21.64
N SER A 33 -2.29 -10.81 21.61
CA SER A 33 -1.47 -10.70 22.82
C SER A 33 -1.19 -9.24 23.12
N TYR A 34 -1.26 -8.86 24.41
CA TYR A 34 -0.64 -7.63 24.87
C TYR A 34 0.88 -7.80 24.83
N SER A 35 1.60 -6.73 24.51
CA SER A 35 3.06 -6.71 24.35
C SER A 35 3.77 -6.02 25.51
N SER A 36 3.08 -5.15 26.26
CA SER A 36 3.67 -4.39 27.36
C SER A 36 2.67 -4.09 28.48
N PHE A 37 2.93 -4.64 29.67
CA PHE A 37 2.04 -4.53 30.82
C PHE A 37 2.71 -3.80 31.97
N ASN A 38 2.12 -2.68 32.40
CA ASN A 38 2.61 -1.85 33.49
C ASN A 38 1.65 -1.80 34.68
N VAL A 39 2.19 -1.77 35.89
CA VAL A 39 1.44 -1.56 37.14
C VAL A 39 1.80 -0.20 37.70
N VAL A 40 0.77 0.60 37.98
CA VAL A 40 0.82 1.84 38.75
C VAL A 40 0.31 1.51 40.15
N GLY A 41 1.04 1.91 41.19
CA GLY A 41 0.56 1.72 42.55
C GLY A 41 1.49 2.19 43.65
N ASP A 42 1.14 1.81 44.87
CA ASP A 42 1.79 2.22 46.11
C ASP A 42 2.62 1.09 46.76
N SER A 43 2.73 1.08 48.09
CA SER A 43 3.47 0.05 48.84
C SER A 43 2.89 -1.35 48.67
N ILE A 44 1.58 -1.50 48.45
CA ILE A 44 0.95 -2.81 48.25
C ILE A 44 1.45 -3.41 46.92
N SER A 45 1.41 -2.64 45.84
CA SER A 45 1.88 -3.08 44.53
C SER A 45 3.41 -3.18 44.44
N ALA A 46 4.16 -2.43 45.25
CA ALA A 46 5.60 -2.62 45.43
C ALA A 46 5.95 -3.91 46.20
N GLY A 47 4.95 -4.57 46.80
CA GLY A 47 5.09 -5.85 47.49
C GLY A 47 5.49 -5.76 48.95
N TYR A 48 5.09 -4.71 49.68
CA TYR A 48 5.19 -4.70 51.14
C TYR A 48 4.34 -5.82 51.75
N ASN A 49 4.98 -6.73 52.49
CA ASN A 49 4.34 -7.89 53.09
C ASN A 49 4.48 -7.89 54.62
N SER A 50 3.35 -7.81 55.32
CA SER A 50 3.29 -7.71 56.79
C SER A 50 3.64 -9.02 57.53
N GLY A 51 3.75 -10.14 56.82
CA GLY A 51 4.13 -11.46 57.37
C GLY A 51 5.63 -11.67 57.59
N GLY A 52 6.49 -10.77 57.10
CA GLY A 52 7.95 -10.93 57.21
C GLY A 52 8.83 -9.80 56.68
N TYR A 53 8.28 -8.64 56.28
CA TYR A 53 9.04 -7.53 55.68
C TYR A 53 9.91 -7.97 54.49
N VAL A 54 9.37 -8.84 53.62
CA VAL A 54 10.05 -9.21 52.37
C VAL A 54 9.57 -8.27 51.29
N PHE A 55 10.41 -7.29 50.95
CA PHE A 55 10.14 -6.36 49.85
C PHE A 55 10.31 -7.09 48.51
N GLY A 56 9.37 -6.88 47.58
CA GLY A 56 9.41 -7.50 46.26
C GLY A 56 8.77 -8.89 46.16
N ASP A 57 8.08 -9.37 47.20
CA ASP A 57 7.30 -10.62 47.18
C ASP A 57 5.79 -10.33 47.34
N GLY A 58 5.28 -9.45 46.47
CA GLY A 58 3.89 -9.02 46.44
C GLY A 58 3.06 -9.66 45.32
N TRP A 59 1.80 -9.26 45.22
CA TRP A 59 0.88 -9.74 44.19
C TRP A 59 1.40 -9.50 42.75
N VAL A 60 2.12 -8.41 42.50
CA VAL A 60 2.73 -8.12 41.19
C VAL A 60 3.83 -9.12 40.86
N SER A 61 4.67 -9.46 41.83
CA SER A 61 5.72 -10.48 41.67
C SER A 61 5.14 -11.85 41.38
N LEU A 62 4.03 -12.21 42.06
CA LEU A 62 3.27 -13.42 41.77
C LEU A 62 2.71 -13.41 40.34
N LEU A 63 2.22 -12.26 39.88
CA LEU A 63 1.64 -12.07 38.55
C LEU A 63 2.70 -12.15 37.43
N PHE A 64 3.88 -11.57 37.66
CA PHE A 64 4.97 -11.54 36.69
C PHE A 64 5.85 -12.79 36.71
N GLY A 65 5.77 -13.60 37.77
CA GLY A 65 6.62 -14.78 37.95
C GLY A 65 8.00 -14.47 38.56
N ASP A 66 8.21 -13.23 38.99
CA ASP A 66 9.44 -12.74 39.62
C ASP A 66 9.51 -13.16 41.10
N SER A 67 9.64 -14.45 41.40
CA SER A 67 9.76 -14.95 42.79
C SER A 67 11.19 -14.76 43.31
N ILE A 68 11.39 -13.93 44.36
CA ILE A 68 12.70 -13.70 44.98
C ILE A 68 13.01 -14.75 46.07
N THR A 69 12.00 -15.39 46.67
CA THR A 69 12.16 -16.31 47.82
C THR A 69 12.06 -17.82 47.51
N GLY A 70 12.14 -18.23 46.25
CA GLY A 70 12.25 -19.66 45.91
C GLY A 70 10.97 -20.47 46.12
N ILE A 71 9.82 -19.79 46.22
CA ILE A 71 8.54 -20.40 45.81
C ILE A 71 8.70 -20.65 44.31
N GLY A 72 8.78 -21.93 43.92
CA GLY A 72 9.14 -22.33 42.55
C GLY A 72 8.32 -21.64 41.47
N ALA A 73 8.85 -21.62 40.24
CA ALA A 73 8.21 -21.01 39.08
C ALA A 73 6.70 -21.29 39.06
N ARG A 74 5.88 -20.23 39.17
CA ARG A 74 4.43 -20.37 39.06
C ARG A 74 4.08 -20.70 37.62
N ALA A 75 3.15 -21.63 37.44
CA ALA A 75 2.65 -21.98 36.10
C ALA A 75 1.68 -20.92 35.56
N ASP A 76 0.98 -20.22 36.46
CA ASP A 76 0.00 -19.19 36.13
C ASP A 76 0.63 -17.81 36.30
N THR A 77 1.17 -17.26 35.23
CA THR A 77 1.78 -15.92 35.19
C THR A 77 1.28 -15.17 33.97
N ILE A 78 1.53 -13.87 33.91
CA ILE A 78 1.13 -13.08 32.75
C ILE A 78 1.86 -13.49 31.46
N ASP A 79 3.09 -14.00 31.57
CA ASP A 79 3.83 -14.58 30.44
C ASP A 79 3.18 -15.89 29.96
N THR A 80 2.52 -16.64 30.86
CA THR A 80 1.72 -17.81 30.46
C THR A 80 0.49 -17.40 29.63
N ILE A 81 -0.11 -16.24 29.92
CA ILE A 81 -1.27 -15.73 29.18
C ILE A 81 -0.82 -15.09 27.86
N TRP A 82 0.24 -14.28 27.90
CA TRP A 82 0.81 -13.54 26.78
C TRP A 82 2.33 -13.75 26.72
N PRO A 83 2.80 -14.81 26.03
CA PRO A 83 4.23 -15.13 25.97
C PRO A 83 5.07 -14.00 25.39
N GLY A 84 6.15 -13.64 26.10
CA GLY A 84 7.09 -12.60 25.69
C GLY A 84 6.65 -11.17 26.02
N ILE A 85 5.60 -11.00 26.83
CA ILE A 85 5.14 -9.68 27.28
C ILE A 85 6.19 -8.96 28.12
N GLU A 86 6.44 -7.68 27.84
CA GLU A 86 7.32 -6.84 28.66
C GLU A 86 6.56 -6.35 29.91
N THR A 87 7.06 -6.67 31.10
CA THR A 87 6.38 -6.35 32.36
C THR A 87 7.10 -5.26 33.17
N ARG A 88 6.29 -4.32 33.65
CA ARG A 88 6.58 -3.05 34.34
C ARG A 88 6.01 -2.88 35.73
N ASN A 89 6.70 -3.17 36.85
CA ASN A 89 6.19 -2.71 38.16
C ASN A 89 6.69 -1.29 38.45
N ASN A 90 5.83 -0.28 38.26
CA ASN A 90 6.16 1.11 38.53
C ASN A 90 5.76 1.56 39.94
N ALA A 91 5.26 0.66 40.78
CA ALA A 91 4.71 1.02 42.07
C ALA A 91 5.75 1.67 42.99
N VAL A 92 5.37 2.76 43.64
CA VAL A 92 6.25 3.52 44.55
C VAL A 92 5.65 3.51 45.96
N PRO A 93 6.33 2.92 46.97
CA PRO A 93 5.86 2.89 48.34
C PRO A 93 5.50 4.29 48.86
N GLY A 94 4.31 4.43 49.45
CA GLY A 94 3.82 5.69 50.02
C GLY A 94 3.27 6.69 48.99
N SER A 95 3.32 6.38 47.70
CA SER A 95 2.80 7.30 46.68
C SER A 95 1.28 7.47 46.73
N THR A 96 0.83 8.65 46.32
CA THR A 96 -0.58 9.07 46.26
C THR A 96 -1.06 9.17 44.82
N ALA A 97 -2.38 9.09 44.59
CA ALA A 97 -2.97 9.39 43.30
C ALA A 97 -2.66 10.83 42.86
N GLY A 98 -2.56 11.77 43.80
CA GLY A 98 -2.13 13.15 43.51
C GLY A 98 -0.72 13.26 42.93
N GLU A 99 0.25 12.48 43.43
CA GLU A 99 1.59 12.42 42.85
C GLU A 99 1.58 11.79 41.45
N TRP A 100 0.85 10.68 41.27
CA TRP A 100 0.72 10.04 39.96
C TRP A 100 -0.01 10.91 38.93
N ALA A 101 -0.93 11.77 39.37
CA ALA A 101 -1.60 12.78 38.54
C ALA A 101 -0.67 13.95 38.14
N SER A 102 0.49 14.10 38.80
CA SER A 102 1.42 15.18 38.50
C SER A 102 2.24 14.88 37.24
N PRO A 103 2.28 15.79 36.24
CA PRO A 103 3.03 15.57 35.00
C PRO A 103 4.56 15.61 35.18
N VAL A 104 5.04 16.04 36.35
CA VAL A 104 6.47 16.09 36.68
C VAL A 104 6.90 14.97 37.63
N TYR A 105 5.98 14.10 38.04
CA TYR A 105 6.32 12.94 38.85
C TYR A 105 7.04 11.92 37.98
N LEU A 106 8.31 11.63 38.30
CA LEU A 106 9.19 10.82 37.45
C LEU A 106 8.62 9.44 37.11
N PRO A 107 7.96 8.70 38.03
CA PRO A 107 7.29 7.45 37.69
C PRO A 107 6.19 7.61 36.63
N THR A 108 5.41 8.69 36.67
CA THR A 108 4.41 9.02 35.64
C THR A 108 5.09 9.30 34.30
N VAL A 109 6.14 10.12 34.29
CA VAL A 109 6.90 10.44 33.06
C VAL A 109 7.46 9.16 32.42
N ASP A 110 8.04 8.28 33.24
CA ASP A 110 8.65 7.03 32.81
C ASP A 110 7.61 6.02 32.29
N LEU A 111 6.45 5.91 32.94
CA LEU A 111 5.30 5.13 32.47
C LEU A 111 4.82 5.60 31.08
N LEU A 112 4.56 6.91 30.94
CA LEU A 112 4.03 7.48 29.70
C LEU A 112 5.05 7.39 28.54
N SER A 113 6.35 7.45 28.85
CA SER A 113 7.41 7.31 27.85
C SER A 113 7.47 5.91 27.23
N ARG A 114 7.06 4.87 27.96
CA ARG A 114 7.06 3.48 27.49
C ARG A 114 5.87 3.12 26.61
N ARG A 115 4.76 3.86 26.73
CA ARG A 115 3.51 3.61 26.01
C ARG A 115 3.04 2.14 26.15
N PRO A 116 2.77 1.67 27.38
CA PRO A 116 2.25 0.32 27.57
C PRO A 116 0.91 0.14 26.84
N ASP A 117 0.60 -1.10 26.44
CA ASP A 117 -0.71 -1.47 25.87
C ASP A 117 -1.69 -2.06 26.91
N LEU A 118 -1.21 -2.36 28.12
CA LEU A 118 -2.02 -2.72 29.28
C LEU A 118 -1.50 -2.03 30.55
N VAL A 119 -2.39 -1.43 31.34
CA VAL A 119 -2.05 -0.80 32.62
C VAL A 119 -3.02 -1.21 33.73
N VAL A 120 -2.49 -1.71 34.84
CA VAL A 120 -3.25 -1.86 36.10
C VAL A 120 -2.93 -0.68 37.02
N VAL A 121 -3.95 0.03 37.45
CA VAL A 121 -3.87 1.20 38.34
C VAL A 121 -4.46 0.83 39.69
N PHE A 122 -3.59 0.62 40.68
CA PHE A 122 -3.95 0.35 42.06
C PHE A 122 -3.29 1.39 42.98
N ILE A 123 -3.90 2.58 43.01
CA ILE A 123 -3.38 3.76 43.69
C ILE A 123 -4.51 4.53 44.37
N GLY A 124 -4.16 5.37 45.35
CA GLY A 124 -5.11 6.24 46.04
C GLY A 124 -5.33 5.92 47.51
N GLY A 125 -4.83 4.77 47.96
CA GLY A 125 -4.91 4.34 49.35
C GLY A 125 -4.32 5.39 50.28
N ASN A 126 -3.12 5.90 49.99
CA ASN A 126 -2.48 6.93 50.82
C ASN A 126 -3.26 8.25 50.86
N ASP A 127 -3.93 8.65 49.75
CA ASP A 127 -4.84 9.79 49.73
C ASP A 127 -6.01 9.55 50.70
N LEU A 128 -6.67 8.39 50.57
CA LEU A 128 -7.78 8.01 51.43
C LEU A 128 -7.34 7.94 52.90
N ILE A 129 -6.16 7.37 53.21
CA ILE A 129 -5.63 7.30 54.58
C ILE A 129 -5.47 8.69 55.18
N ASP A 130 -4.99 9.67 54.40
CA ASP A 130 -4.82 11.02 54.91
C ASP A 130 -6.17 11.69 55.23
N TYR A 131 -7.17 11.50 54.37
CA TYR A 131 -8.54 12.01 54.56
C TYR A 131 -9.27 11.28 55.72
N MET A 132 -9.04 9.99 55.87
CA MET A 132 -9.70 9.12 56.86
C MET A 132 -9.18 9.29 58.30
N LYS A 133 -8.07 10.01 58.53
CA LYS A 133 -7.58 10.36 59.88
C LYS A 133 -8.57 11.21 60.69
N ASN A 134 -9.63 11.72 60.05
CA ASN A 134 -10.77 12.39 60.68
C ASN A 134 -11.83 11.37 61.20
N ASP A 135 -13.12 11.67 61.12
CA ASP A 135 -14.23 10.83 61.59
C ASP A 135 -14.64 9.71 60.61
N GLY A 136 -13.90 9.51 59.52
CA GLY A 136 -14.22 8.53 58.48
C GLY A 136 -15.18 9.00 57.40
N VAL A 137 -15.60 10.26 57.45
CA VAL A 137 -16.44 10.86 56.43
C VAL A 137 -15.56 11.74 55.55
N LEU A 138 -15.38 11.36 54.28
CA LEU A 138 -14.72 12.25 53.33
C LEU A 138 -15.62 13.46 53.11
N SER A 139 -15.05 14.66 53.26
CA SER A 139 -15.70 15.89 52.82
C SER A 139 -15.86 15.89 51.30
N GLU A 140 -16.84 16.64 50.78
CA GLU A 140 -17.03 16.74 49.33
C GLU A 140 -15.77 17.27 48.61
N ALA A 141 -14.99 18.16 49.26
CA ALA A 141 -13.73 18.66 48.71
C ALA A 141 -12.66 17.55 48.58
N GLU A 142 -12.56 16.65 49.56
CA GLU A 142 -11.62 15.51 49.51
C GLU A 142 -12.05 14.49 48.46
N LYS A 143 -13.37 14.22 48.35
CA LYS A 143 -13.91 13.36 47.28
C LYS A 143 -13.60 13.93 45.91
N ASP A 144 -13.81 15.23 45.71
CA ASP A 144 -13.55 15.90 44.44
C ASP A 144 -12.06 15.94 44.10
N ALA A 145 -11.19 16.18 45.08
CA ALA A 145 -9.74 16.13 44.89
C ALA A 145 -9.27 14.72 44.49
N TYR A 146 -9.74 13.69 45.20
CA TYR A 146 -9.40 12.30 44.87
C TYR A 146 -9.91 11.90 43.48
N ARG A 147 -11.16 12.24 43.16
CA ARG A 147 -11.74 12.01 41.83
C ARG A 147 -10.94 12.72 40.74
N LEU A 148 -10.55 13.98 40.96
CA LEU A 148 -9.76 14.75 40.00
C LEU A 148 -8.39 14.12 39.74
N ASN A 149 -7.71 13.65 40.78
CA ASN A 149 -6.43 12.98 40.64
C ASN A 149 -6.56 11.71 39.79
N LEU A 150 -7.53 10.85 40.08
CA LEU A 150 -7.79 9.65 39.28
C LEU A 150 -8.12 9.99 37.83
N ARG A 151 -8.99 10.97 37.58
CA ARG A 151 -9.30 11.45 36.22
C ARG A 151 -8.07 11.93 35.48
N THR A 152 -7.18 12.66 36.15
CA THR A 152 -5.95 13.17 35.52
C THR A 152 -4.99 12.04 35.14
N ILE A 153 -4.90 10.98 35.95
CA ILE A 153 -4.15 9.76 35.57
C ILE A 153 -4.81 9.12 34.34
N MET A 154 -6.15 9.01 34.32
CA MET A 154 -6.86 8.44 33.17
C MET A 154 -6.70 9.28 31.90
N ASP A 155 -6.78 10.61 31.99
CA ASP A 155 -6.54 11.52 30.86
C ASP A 155 -5.12 11.34 30.29
N SER A 156 -4.13 11.15 31.17
CA SER A 156 -2.75 10.93 30.76
C SER A 156 -2.56 9.59 30.03
N LEU A 157 -3.20 8.53 30.51
CA LEU A 157 -3.15 7.20 29.88
C LEU A 157 -3.97 7.13 28.60
N THR A 158 -5.18 7.69 28.59
CA THR A 158 -6.05 7.72 27.40
C THR A 158 -5.59 8.71 26.33
N GLY A 159 -4.66 9.60 26.67
CA GLY A 159 -3.94 10.44 25.71
C GLY A 159 -2.77 9.74 24.99
N LEU A 160 -2.45 8.48 25.32
CA LEU A 160 -1.44 7.71 24.60
C LEU A 160 -1.98 7.18 23.26
N GLU A 161 -1.06 6.94 22.31
CA GLU A 161 -1.36 6.29 21.05
C GLU A 161 -0.39 5.11 20.82
N PRO A 162 -0.88 3.85 20.78
CA PRO A 162 -2.27 3.44 21.05
C PRO A 162 -2.72 3.68 22.50
N VAL A 163 -4.03 3.77 22.71
CA VAL A 163 -4.63 3.85 24.05
C VAL A 163 -4.49 2.49 24.75
N PRO A 164 -3.91 2.41 25.95
CA PRO A 164 -3.83 1.15 26.70
C PRO A 164 -5.20 0.65 27.14
N GLU A 165 -5.32 -0.67 27.32
CA GLU A 165 -6.36 -1.23 28.18
C GLU A 165 -6.05 -0.88 29.64
N ILE A 166 -7.01 -0.34 30.38
CA ILE A 166 -6.79 0.16 31.74
C ILE A 166 -7.69 -0.58 32.72
N VAL A 167 -7.09 -1.09 33.80
CA VAL A 167 -7.77 -1.77 34.91
C VAL A 167 -7.59 -0.95 36.19
N LEU A 168 -8.67 -0.43 36.77
CA LEU A 168 -8.64 0.22 38.08
C LEU A 168 -8.97 -0.80 39.17
N VAL A 169 -8.22 -0.77 40.26
CA VAL A 169 -8.37 -1.70 41.37
C VAL A 169 -8.88 -0.94 42.60
N GLY A 170 -10.02 -1.38 43.14
CA GLY A 170 -10.55 -0.90 44.41
C GLY A 170 -9.77 -1.46 45.61
N TYR A 171 -9.92 -0.85 46.78
CA TYR A 171 -9.29 -1.28 48.02
C TYR A 171 -10.16 -2.24 48.81
N TYR A 172 -9.53 -3.07 49.63
CA TYR A 172 -10.21 -3.91 50.60
C TYR A 172 -10.48 -3.17 51.91
N ASP A 173 -11.52 -3.57 52.64
CA ASP A 173 -11.77 -3.07 54.00
C ASP A 173 -11.03 -3.95 55.02
N LEU A 174 -10.16 -3.32 55.80
CA LEU A 174 -9.36 -3.99 56.84
C LEU A 174 -10.17 -4.44 58.05
N PHE A 175 -11.37 -3.87 58.27
CA PHE A 175 -12.11 -4.02 59.52
C PHE A 175 -13.52 -4.59 59.34
N ASP A 176 -13.86 -5.07 58.14
CA ASP A 176 -15.13 -5.74 57.83
C ASP A 176 -16.38 -4.92 58.22
N GLY A 177 -16.33 -3.60 58.02
CA GLY A 177 -17.39 -2.66 58.40
C GLY A 177 -17.38 -2.25 59.88
N LEU A 178 -16.46 -2.77 60.69
CA LEU A 178 -16.45 -2.61 62.15
C LEU A 178 -15.37 -1.63 62.64
N SER A 179 -14.80 -0.78 61.78
CA SER A 179 -13.73 0.14 62.18
C SER A 179 -14.10 1.02 63.39
N GLU A 180 -15.36 1.39 63.58
CA GLU A 180 -15.84 2.16 64.74
C GLU A 180 -15.52 1.50 66.10
N ASN A 181 -15.41 0.17 66.13
CA ASN A 181 -15.13 -0.63 67.34
C ASN A 181 -13.65 -0.63 67.73
N LEU A 182 -12.76 -0.01 66.94
CA LEU A 182 -11.31 -0.08 67.17
C LEU A 182 -10.91 0.48 68.56
N PRO A 183 -10.13 -0.28 69.35
CA PRO A 183 -9.64 0.18 70.65
C PRO A 183 -8.44 1.14 70.49
N ALA A 184 -8.09 1.86 71.57
CA ALA A 184 -6.82 2.58 71.62
C ALA A 184 -5.64 1.59 71.58
N PRO A 185 -4.51 1.92 70.91
CA PRO A 185 -4.21 3.19 70.24
C PRO A 185 -4.76 3.35 68.81
N MET A 186 -5.41 2.34 68.22
CA MET A 186 -5.89 2.33 66.83
C MET A 186 -7.18 3.14 66.60
N ALA A 187 -7.66 3.89 67.59
CA ALA A 187 -8.88 4.67 67.49
C ALA A 187 -8.86 5.74 66.38
N SER A 188 -7.68 6.18 65.92
CA SER A 188 -7.53 7.10 64.78
C SER A 188 -7.96 6.51 63.44
N TYR A 189 -8.16 5.18 63.38
CA TYR A 189 -8.59 4.47 62.17
C TYR A 189 -10.08 4.12 62.18
N ARG A 190 -10.87 4.64 63.14
CA ARG A 190 -12.31 4.31 63.28
C ARG A 190 -13.16 4.66 62.05
N GLY A 191 -12.65 5.54 61.20
CA GLY A 191 -13.28 5.93 59.95
C GLY A 191 -12.98 5.06 58.72
N PHE A 192 -12.07 4.08 58.84
CA PHE A 192 -11.49 3.41 57.66
C PHE A 192 -12.50 2.63 56.82
N SER A 193 -13.42 1.89 57.43
CA SER A 193 -14.37 1.07 56.68
C SER A 193 -15.29 1.93 55.82
N SER A 194 -15.86 2.99 56.40
CA SER A 194 -16.70 3.95 55.68
C SER A 194 -15.92 4.71 54.60
N GLY A 195 -14.69 5.16 54.90
CA GLY A 195 -13.86 5.85 53.93
C GLY A 195 -13.43 4.96 52.76
N THR A 196 -13.14 3.68 53.01
CA THR A 196 -12.82 2.69 51.97
C THR A 196 -13.97 2.49 51.00
N LEU A 197 -15.20 2.35 51.50
CA LEU A 197 -16.41 2.24 50.66
C LEU A 197 -16.63 3.49 49.80
N GLN A 198 -16.46 4.68 50.38
CA GLN A 198 -16.57 5.94 49.64
C GLN A 198 -15.47 6.08 48.57
N GLY A 199 -14.22 5.70 48.90
CA GLY A 199 -13.11 5.68 47.97
C GLY A 199 -13.34 4.73 46.81
N ASN A 200 -13.78 3.50 47.09
CA ASN A 200 -14.10 2.51 46.05
C ASN A 200 -15.22 2.98 45.12
N ALA A 201 -16.26 3.62 45.66
CA ALA A 201 -17.32 4.19 44.83
C ALA A 201 -16.79 5.27 43.87
N ILE A 202 -15.81 6.07 44.29
CA ILE A 202 -15.15 7.05 43.41
C ILE A 202 -14.31 6.35 42.34
N ILE A 203 -13.52 5.34 42.71
CA ILE A 203 -12.71 4.56 41.77
C ILE A 203 -13.58 3.90 40.70
N GLU A 204 -14.67 3.23 41.11
CA GLU A 204 -15.62 2.57 40.22
C GLU A 204 -16.33 3.59 39.30
N GLN A 205 -16.72 4.75 39.84
CA GLN A 205 -17.30 5.83 39.04
C GLN A 205 -16.33 6.31 37.96
N VAL A 206 -15.06 6.57 38.32
CA VAL A 206 -14.04 7.02 37.35
C VAL A 206 -13.76 5.94 36.30
N ALA A 207 -13.68 4.67 36.71
CA ALA A 207 -13.55 3.56 35.75
C ALA A 207 -14.69 3.57 34.73
N GLY A 208 -15.93 3.73 35.17
CA GLY A 208 -17.10 3.85 34.29
C GLY A 208 -17.09 5.08 33.38
N GLU A 209 -16.56 6.21 33.83
CA GLU A 209 -16.45 7.45 33.03
C GLU A 209 -15.49 7.31 31.85
N TYR A 210 -14.40 6.55 32.02
CA TYR A 210 -13.36 6.34 31.00
C TYR A 210 -13.50 5.01 30.26
N GLY A 211 -14.49 4.18 30.61
CA GLY A 211 -14.68 2.85 30.03
C GLY A 211 -13.60 1.84 30.43
N CYS A 212 -12.90 2.09 31.54
CA CYS A 212 -11.90 1.19 32.10
C CYS A 212 -12.56 -0.02 32.78
N LEU A 213 -11.80 -1.09 32.92
CA LEU A 213 -12.18 -2.24 33.72
C LEU A 213 -12.02 -1.92 35.21
N PHE A 214 -12.89 -2.47 36.06
CA PHE A 214 -12.82 -2.32 37.51
C PHE A 214 -12.64 -3.67 38.20
N VAL A 215 -11.72 -3.74 39.17
CA VAL A 215 -11.50 -4.91 40.03
C VAL A 215 -11.93 -4.58 41.46
N ASP A 216 -12.91 -5.33 41.95
CA ASP A 216 -13.35 -5.26 43.35
C ASP A 216 -12.48 -6.16 44.25
N LEU A 217 -11.66 -5.54 45.11
CA LEU A 217 -10.95 -6.24 46.19
C LEU A 217 -11.70 -6.22 47.53
N HIS A 218 -12.75 -5.40 47.69
CA HIS A 218 -13.51 -5.32 48.93
C HIS A 218 -14.20 -6.65 49.23
N THR A 219 -15.04 -7.14 48.31
CA THR A 219 -15.76 -8.40 48.49
C THR A 219 -14.85 -9.60 48.82
N PRO A 220 -13.76 -9.88 48.07
CA PRO A 220 -12.92 -11.04 48.35
C PRO A 220 -12.11 -10.95 49.66
N PHE A 221 -11.99 -9.79 50.29
CA PHE A 221 -11.27 -9.59 51.55
C PHE A 221 -12.16 -9.57 52.79
N MET A 222 -13.49 -9.42 52.61
CA MET A 222 -14.45 -9.43 53.71
C MET A 222 -14.30 -10.70 54.55
N HIS A 223 -14.29 -10.53 55.87
CA HIS A 223 -14.16 -11.56 56.90
C HIS A 223 -12.77 -12.21 56.98
N HIS A 224 -11.79 -11.72 56.22
CA HIS A 224 -10.41 -12.24 56.22
C HIS A 224 -9.40 -11.28 56.88
N CYS A 225 -9.85 -10.11 57.33
CA CYS A 225 -9.03 -9.08 57.95
C CYS A 225 -9.33 -8.97 59.46
N TYR A 226 -9.27 -7.78 60.04
CA TYR A 226 -9.36 -7.55 61.49
C TYR A 226 -10.79 -7.61 62.06
N GLY A 227 -11.84 -7.83 61.26
CA GLY A 227 -13.22 -7.87 61.76
C GLY A 227 -13.43 -8.92 62.85
N ALA A 228 -12.78 -10.09 62.75
CA ALA A 228 -12.78 -11.11 63.82
C ALA A 228 -12.35 -10.55 65.19
N ASP A 229 -11.27 -9.76 65.22
CA ASP A 229 -10.74 -9.15 66.44
C ASP A 229 -11.67 -8.05 66.99
N LEU A 230 -12.62 -7.59 66.18
CA LEU A 230 -13.60 -6.54 66.50
C LEU A 230 -15.02 -7.08 66.74
N GLY A 231 -15.19 -8.40 66.74
CA GLY A 231 -16.44 -9.07 67.08
C GLY A 231 -17.33 -9.43 65.89
N ASP A 232 -16.80 -9.48 64.68
CA ASP A 232 -17.53 -10.02 63.52
C ASP A 232 -17.83 -11.53 63.73
N PRO A 233 -19.10 -11.94 63.83
CA PRO A 233 -19.47 -13.34 64.03
C PRO A 233 -19.25 -14.21 62.79
N LEU A 234 -19.01 -13.61 61.61
CA LEU A 234 -18.78 -14.32 60.35
C LEU A 234 -17.29 -14.60 60.09
N SER A 235 -16.39 -13.94 60.83
CA SER A 235 -14.95 -14.10 60.65
C SER A 235 -14.37 -15.16 61.61
N ALA A 236 -13.60 -16.11 61.04
CA ALA A 236 -13.03 -17.22 61.82
C ALA A 236 -11.66 -16.87 62.45
N SER A 237 -10.84 -16.05 61.76
CA SER A 237 -9.58 -15.45 62.21
C SER A 237 -9.00 -14.60 61.07
N PRO A 238 -8.30 -13.47 61.33
CA PRO A 238 -7.64 -12.71 60.28
C PRO A 238 -6.63 -13.58 59.53
N SER A 239 -6.82 -13.75 58.22
CA SER A 239 -5.98 -14.61 57.37
C SER A 239 -5.18 -13.83 56.33
N PHE A 240 -5.61 -12.62 55.95
CA PHE A 240 -4.95 -11.80 54.92
C PHE A 240 -4.08 -10.66 55.49
N VAL A 241 -4.11 -10.45 56.80
CA VAL A 241 -3.36 -9.40 57.49
C VAL A 241 -2.57 -9.97 58.67
N ARG A 242 -1.76 -9.14 59.31
CA ARG A 242 -0.96 -9.56 60.47
C ARG A 242 -1.83 -9.66 61.72
N THR A 243 -1.90 -10.83 62.33
CA THR A 243 -2.64 -11.10 63.58
C THR A 243 -1.69 -11.25 64.78
N PRO A 244 -2.07 -10.86 66.01
CA PRO A 244 -3.35 -10.24 66.40
C PRO A 244 -3.43 -8.75 66.01
N LEU A 245 -4.61 -8.13 66.07
CA LEU A 245 -4.83 -6.68 65.85
C LEU A 245 -3.82 -5.76 66.56
N ALA A 246 -3.25 -6.16 67.70
CA ALA A 246 -2.20 -5.41 68.38
C ALA A 246 -0.91 -5.21 67.53
N LEU A 247 -0.72 -6.00 66.46
CA LEU A 247 0.34 -5.87 65.47
C LEU A 247 -0.16 -5.20 64.18
N PHE A 248 -1.20 -4.36 64.29
CA PHE A 248 -1.89 -3.69 63.19
C PHE A 248 -0.93 -3.23 62.09
N ASP A 249 -1.22 -3.69 60.88
CA ASP A 249 -0.55 -3.29 59.65
C ASP A 249 -1.61 -3.15 58.56
N ILE A 250 -1.53 -2.07 57.79
CA ILE A 250 -2.43 -1.84 56.65
C ILE A 250 -2.06 -2.74 55.46
N HIS A 251 -0.85 -3.29 55.43
CA HIS A 251 -0.38 -4.11 54.32
C HIS A 251 -0.87 -5.56 54.44
N PRO A 252 -1.22 -6.19 53.30
CA PRO A 252 -1.58 -7.58 53.31
C PRO A 252 -0.37 -8.45 53.63
N ASN A 253 -0.61 -9.59 54.26
CA ASN A 253 0.38 -10.65 54.40
C ASN A 253 0.48 -11.46 53.08
N SER A 254 1.27 -12.54 53.05
CA SER A 254 1.42 -13.37 51.85
C SER A 254 0.10 -13.94 51.31
N ALA A 255 -0.84 -14.32 52.18
CA ALA A 255 -2.14 -14.83 51.76
C ALA A 255 -3.03 -13.72 51.19
N GLY A 256 -2.96 -12.50 51.76
CA GLY A 256 -3.63 -11.33 51.19
C GLY A 256 -3.07 -10.96 49.82
N HIS A 257 -1.75 -10.92 49.65
CA HIS A 257 -1.12 -10.71 48.33
C HIS A 257 -1.50 -11.78 47.32
N GLN A 258 -1.56 -13.05 47.75
CA GLN A 258 -2.06 -14.13 46.91
C GLN A 258 -3.51 -13.88 46.47
N ARG A 259 -4.37 -13.39 47.36
CA ARG A 259 -5.76 -13.09 47.01
C ARG A 259 -5.88 -11.97 46.00
N ILE A 260 -5.10 -10.89 46.15
CA ILE A 260 -5.04 -9.79 45.17
C ILE A 260 -4.60 -10.32 43.81
N TYR A 261 -3.53 -11.12 43.78
CA TYR A 261 -3.05 -11.78 42.58
C TYR A 261 -4.15 -12.61 41.90
N GLU A 262 -4.85 -13.48 42.64
CA GLU A 262 -5.90 -14.34 42.09
C GLU A 262 -7.03 -13.52 41.47
N THR A 263 -7.48 -12.46 42.16
CA THR A 263 -8.57 -11.61 41.68
C THR A 263 -8.18 -10.84 40.42
N VAL A 264 -6.98 -10.24 40.39
CA VAL A 264 -6.49 -9.51 39.21
C VAL A 264 -6.20 -10.46 38.06
N TYR A 265 -5.50 -11.58 38.30
CA TYR A 265 -5.18 -12.59 37.29
C TYR A 265 -6.45 -13.17 36.65
N GLN A 266 -7.50 -13.43 37.43
CA GLN A 266 -8.77 -13.92 36.89
C GLN A 266 -9.37 -12.96 35.86
N LEU A 267 -9.36 -11.64 36.12
CA LEU A 267 -9.79 -10.65 35.12
C LEU A 267 -8.87 -10.69 33.90
N LEU A 268 -7.55 -10.56 34.10
CA LEU A 268 -6.56 -10.47 33.02
C LEU A 268 -6.56 -11.70 32.11
N SER A 269 -6.71 -12.91 32.67
CA SER A 269 -6.79 -14.18 31.94
C SER A 269 -7.96 -14.27 30.95
N ASN A 270 -8.97 -13.42 31.14
CA ASN A 270 -10.14 -13.31 30.26
C ASN A 270 -10.04 -12.16 29.26
N LEU A 271 -9.03 -11.29 29.37
CA LEU A 271 -8.84 -10.17 28.45
C LEU A 271 -8.26 -10.62 27.12
N SER A 272 -8.52 -9.82 26.09
CA SER A 272 -7.87 -9.89 24.78
C SER A 272 -7.82 -8.46 24.24
N PRO A 273 -6.71 -8.03 23.61
CA PRO A 273 -6.60 -6.73 23.00
C PRO A 273 -7.75 -6.44 22.05
N SER A 274 -8.21 -5.20 22.08
CA SER A 274 -9.15 -4.67 21.08
C SER A 274 -8.60 -4.89 19.68
N SER A 275 -9.47 -5.28 18.75
CA SER A 275 -9.10 -5.51 17.36
C SER A 275 -10.05 -4.81 16.40
N HIS A 276 -9.51 -4.48 15.23
CA HIS A 276 -10.17 -3.76 14.17
C HIS A 276 -10.14 -4.58 12.89
N THR A 277 -11.27 -4.59 12.18
CA THR A 277 -11.38 -5.27 10.90
C THR A 277 -11.04 -4.27 9.80
N LEU A 278 -10.12 -4.67 8.93
CA LEU A 278 -9.81 -3.96 7.70
C LEU A 278 -10.36 -4.76 6.54
N THR A 279 -11.00 -4.08 5.60
CA THR A 279 -11.39 -4.65 4.31
C THR A 279 -10.73 -3.85 3.21
N ALA A 280 -10.15 -4.51 2.22
CA ALA A 280 -9.59 -3.89 1.04
C ALA A 280 -10.23 -4.49 -0.21
N ALA A 281 -10.67 -3.63 -1.11
CA ALA A 281 -11.24 -4.04 -2.38
C ALA A 281 -10.65 -3.21 -3.52
N GLU A 282 -10.73 -3.76 -4.74
CA GLU A 282 -10.48 -2.97 -5.94
C GLU A 282 -11.75 -2.27 -6.43
N GLY A 283 -11.60 -1.03 -6.87
CA GLY A 283 -12.64 -0.25 -7.51
C GLY A 283 -12.51 -0.36 -9.03
N GLY A 284 -13.20 -1.33 -9.64
CA GLY A 284 -13.45 -1.30 -11.09
C GLY A 284 -13.12 -2.54 -11.93
N GLY A 285 -12.65 -3.66 -11.37
CA GLY A 285 -12.45 -4.90 -12.12
C GLY A 285 -11.10 -5.01 -12.85
N LYS A 286 -10.11 -4.18 -12.51
CA LYS A 286 -8.88 -3.95 -13.30
C LYS A 286 -7.58 -4.31 -12.56
N GLY A 287 -7.70 -4.96 -11.41
CA GLY A 287 -6.56 -5.49 -10.67
C GLY A 287 -7.00 -6.25 -9.43
N SER A 288 -6.11 -6.32 -8.44
CA SER A 288 -6.41 -6.92 -7.13
C SER A 288 -5.63 -6.23 -6.02
N VAL A 289 -6.03 -6.46 -4.77
CA VAL A 289 -5.37 -5.93 -3.57
C VAL A 289 -5.20 -7.03 -2.54
N SER A 290 -4.06 -7.06 -1.85
CA SER A 290 -3.77 -8.02 -0.79
C SER A 290 -3.16 -7.36 0.45
N PRO A 291 -3.61 -7.70 1.67
CA PRO A 291 -4.74 -8.59 1.96
C PRO A 291 -6.09 -7.94 1.59
N GLU A 292 -7.07 -8.73 1.12
CA GLU A 292 -8.46 -8.26 0.88
C GLU A 292 -9.23 -7.99 2.19
N GLY A 293 -8.77 -8.61 3.28
CA GLY A 293 -9.30 -8.33 4.60
C GLY A 293 -8.45 -8.97 5.68
N CYS A 294 -8.36 -8.30 6.81
CA CYS A 294 -7.64 -8.80 7.97
C CYS A 294 -8.19 -8.19 9.26
N THR A 295 -7.87 -8.82 10.39
CA THR A 295 -8.10 -8.23 11.71
C THR A 295 -6.75 -7.90 12.32
N VAL A 296 -6.61 -6.67 12.82
CA VAL A 296 -5.39 -6.19 13.46
C VAL A 296 -5.70 -5.69 14.86
N SER A 297 -4.74 -5.80 15.80
CA SER A 297 -4.87 -5.18 17.12
C SER A 297 -4.89 -3.66 17.01
N ALA A 298 -5.52 -2.98 17.99
CA ALA A 298 -5.43 -1.53 18.10
C ALA A 298 -3.95 -1.06 18.15
N GLY A 299 -3.63 0.02 17.43
CA GLY A 299 -2.28 0.55 17.30
C GLY A 299 -1.38 -0.16 16.29
N ALA A 300 -1.79 -1.31 15.75
CA ALA A 300 -1.01 -2.01 14.74
C ALA A 300 -0.94 -1.22 13.42
N ASN A 301 0.03 -1.60 12.59
CA ASN A 301 0.18 -1.10 11.23
C ASN A 301 -0.14 -2.21 10.24
N GLN A 302 -0.71 -1.86 9.09
CA GLN A 302 -0.98 -2.79 7.99
C GLN A 302 -0.45 -2.22 6.67
N VAL A 303 0.10 -3.11 5.83
CA VAL A 303 0.47 -2.78 4.45
C VAL A 303 -0.46 -3.54 3.51
N PHE A 304 -0.99 -2.82 2.52
CA PHE A 304 -1.76 -3.35 1.40
C PHE A 304 -0.92 -3.24 0.13
N THR A 305 -0.97 -4.27 -0.71
CA THR A 305 -0.26 -4.33 -2.00
C THR A 305 -1.28 -4.51 -3.10
N ALA A 306 -1.29 -3.59 -4.05
CA ALA A 306 -2.06 -3.69 -5.28
C ALA A 306 -1.27 -4.46 -6.34
N THR A 307 -1.98 -5.28 -7.11
CA THR A 307 -1.46 -5.93 -8.32
C THR A 307 -2.34 -5.47 -9.48
N PRO A 308 -1.88 -4.48 -10.28
CA PRO A 308 -2.61 -4.05 -11.47
C PRO A 308 -2.78 -5.19 -12.48
N GLY A 309 -3.89 -5.19 -13.21
CA GLY A 309 -4.07 -6.05 -14.37
C GLY A 309 -3.19 -5.61 -15.56
N PRO A 310 -3.04 -6.44 -16.60
CA PRO A 310 -2.29 -6.08 -17.80
C PRO A 310 -2.83 -4.79 -18.46
N GLY A 311 -1.94 -3.83 -18.73
CA GLY A 311 -2.30 -2.54 -19.32
C GLY A 311 -2.92 -1.52 -18.35
N TYR A 312 -2.79 -1.75 -17.04
CA TYR A 312 -3.25 -0.84 -15.99
C TYR A 312 -2.13 -0.50 -15.00
N ASP A 313 -2.25 0.64 -14.34
CA ASP A 313 -1.46 1.03 -13.18
C ASP A 313 -2.38 1.47 -12.02
N VAL A 314 -1.83 1.60 -10.82
CA VAL A 314 -2.55 2.15 -9.66
C VAL A 314 -2.75 3.64 -9.88
N ALA A 315 -4.01 4.08 -9.92
CA ALA A 315 -4.35 5.49 -9.96
C ALA A 315 -4.33 6.11 -8.55
N THR A 316 -5.11 5.54 -7.62
CA THR A 316 -5.28 6.07 -6.27
C THR A 316 -5.66 5.02 -5.24
N TRP A 317 -5.28 5.26 -3.99
CA TRP A 317 -5.80 4.57 -2.80
C TRP A 317 -6.73 5.49 -2.02
N LEU A 318 -7.86 4.94 -1.60
CA LEU A 318 -8.86 5.59 -0.77
C LEU A 318 -8.92 4.89 0.59
N LEU A 319 -9.02 5.67 1.65
CA LEU A 319 -9.31 5.23 3.00
C LEU A 319 -10.70 5.77 3.37
N ASP A 320 -11.62 4.89 3.69
CA ASP A 320 -13.01 5.21 4.03
C ASP A 320 -13.69 6.13 3.00
N GLY A 321 -13.41 5.89 1.72
CA GLY A 321 -13.94 6.66 0.59
C GLY A 321 -13.23 8.00 0.30
N ALA A 322 -12.19 8.38 1.05
CA ALA A 322 -11.39 9.57 0.80
C ALA A 322 -10.02 9.23 0.20
N VAL A 323 -9.63 9.91 -0.88
CA VAL A 323 -8.30 9.75 -1.51
C VAL A 323 -7.22 10.09 -0.49
N THR A 324 -6.34 9.13 -0.24
CA THR A 324 -5.22 9.24 0.73
C THR A 324 -3.86 9.14 0.05
N GLN A 325 -3.74 8.42 -1.07
CA GLN A 325 -2.50 8.29 -1.83
C GLN A 325 -2.79 8.24 -3.33
N ASN A 326 -1.98 8.92 -4.13
CA ASN A 326 -1.99 8.80 -5.60
C ASN A 326 -0.87 7.86 -6.03
N GLY A 327 -1.17 6.88 -6.88
CA GLY A 327 -0.24 5.89 -7.37
C GLY A 327 0.36 4.98 -6.30
N GLY A 328 1.36 4.22 -6.73
CA GLY A 328 2.16 3.34 -5.90
C GLY A 328 1.52 1.97 -5.67
N MET A 329 2.31 0.90 -5.85
CA MET A 329 1.84 -0.48 -5.69
C MET A 329 1.48 -0.85 -4.24
N THR A 330 1.86 -0.03 -3.25
CA THR A 330 1.61 -0.32 -1.83
C THR A 330 1.02 0.88 -1.12
N PHE A 331 0.13 0.61 -0.16
CA PHE A 331 -0.42 1.58 0.77
C PHE A 331 -0.25 1.08 2.20
N SER A 332 0.24 1.93 3.11
CA SER A 332 0.42 1.56 4.51
C SER A 332 -0.49 2.38 5.40
N LEU A 333 -1.34 1.69 6.15
CA LEU A 333 -2.14 2.26 7.23
C LEU A 333 -1.41 2.06 8.55
N GLN A 334 -1.18 3.15 9.28
CA GLN A 334 -0.40 3.17 10.52
C GLN A 334 -1.32 3.48 11.70
N ASN A 335 -0.96 2.99 12.89
CA ASN A 335 -1.64 3.28 14.15
C ASN A 335 -3.16 3.08 14.07
N ILE A 336 -3.60 1.86 13.78
CA ILE A 336 -4.99 1.55 13.48
C ILE A 336 -5.83 1.58 14.78
N GLN A 337 -6.75 2.54 14.89
CA GLN A 337 -7.62 2.72 16.06
C GLN A 337 -9.10 2.42 15.79
N ALA A 338 -9.43 2.07 14.56
CA ALA A 338 -10.78 1.73 14.13
C ALA A 338 -10.75 0.73 12.98
N SER A 339 -11.89 0.09 12.72
CA SER A 339 -12.08 -0.66 11.48
C SER A 339 -12.12 0.31 10.30
N HIS A 340 -11.51 -0.07 9.17
CA HIS A 340 -11.41 0.77 7.99
C HIS A 340 -11.71 0.01 6.70
N GLU A 341 -12.18 0.73 5.71
CA GLU A 341 -12.33 0.27 4.34
C GLU A 341 -11.26 0.92 3.45
N ILE A 342 -10.50 0.08 2.75
CA ILE A 342 -9.48 0.50 1.79
C ILE A 342 -10.01 0.20 0.39
N THR A 343 -9.90 1.16 -0.52
CA THR A 343 -10.19 0.94 -1.94
C THR A 343 -8.98 1.31 -2.76
N VAL A 344 -8.54 0.43 -3.66
CA VAL A 344 -7.57 0.79 -4.70
C VAL A 344 -8.31 0.98 -6.03
N VAL A 345 -7.98 2.05 -6.74
CA VAL A 345 -8.50 2.33 -8.09
C VAL A 345 -7.36 2.22 -9.07
N PHE A 346 -7.60 1.55 -10.19
CA PHE A 346 -6.66 1.38 -11.28
C PHE A 346 -7.06 2.27 -12.47
N GLU A 347 -6.07 2.73 -13.23
CA GLU A 347 -6.26 3.46 -14.48
C GLU A 347 -5.56 2.73 -15.63
N ALA A 348 -6.11 2.85 -16.84
CA ALA A 348 -5.52 2.24 -18.02
C ALA A 348 -4.27 3.02 -18.43
N ILE A 349 -3.23 2.28 -18.83
CA ILE A 349 -2.03 2.86 -19.42
C ILE A 349 -2.34 3.22 -20.87
N GLU A 350 -2.00 4.45 -21.22
CA GLU A 350 -2.15 4.99 -22.56
C GLU A 350 -0.84 4.84 -23.35
N TYR A 351 -0.95 4.39 -24.59
CA TYR A 351 0.15 4.22 -25.53
C TYR A 351 -0.10 5.01 -26.81
N LEU A 352 0.97 5.51 -27.43
CA LEU A 352 0.90 6.25 -28.67
C LEU A 352 1.04 5.30 -29.87
N VAL A 353 0.06 5.33 -30.77
CA VAL A 353 0.14 4.64 -32.06
C VAL A 353 0.23 5.70 -33.17
N THR A 354 1.31 5.64 -33.96
CA THR A 354 1.53 6.57 -35.08
C THR A 354 1.36 5.86 -36.41
N ALA A 355 0.79 6.54 -37.39
CA ALA A 355 0.61 6.01 -38.74
C ALA A 355 1.55 6.69 -39.74
N GLN A 356 2.17 5.88 -40.58
CA GLN A 356 3.10 6.30 -41.63
C GLN A 356 2.67 5.74 -42.98
N THR A 357 3.16 6.35 -44.06
CA THR A 357 2.88 5.95 -45.44
C THR A 357 4.17 5.93 -46.26
N SER A 358 4.23 5.05 -47.26
CA SER A 358 5.15 5.23 -48.40
C SER A 358 4.65 6.35 -49.33
N THR A 359 5.42 6.65 -50.38
CA THR A 359 4.93 7.42 -51.53
C THR A 359 3.72 6.71 -52.15
N GLY A 360 2.77 7.46 -52.72
CA GLY A 360 1.63 6.93 -53.47
C GLY A 360 0.29 6.95 -52.73
N GLY A 361 0.21 7.58 -51.56
CA GLY A 361 -1.05 7.75 -50.86
C GLY A 361 -0.91 8.41 -49.49
N ARG A 362 -2.00 8.36 -48.72
CA ARG A 362 -2.08 8.87 -47.35
C ARG A 362 -2.83 7.92 -46.42
N VAL A 363 -2.61 8.07 -45.12
CA VAL A 363 -3.30 7.33 -44.06
C VAL A 363 -3.96 8.29 -43.06
N THR A 364 -5.10 7.90 -42.48
CA THR A 364 -5.81 8.67 -41.45
C THR A 364 -6.44 7.73 -40.41
N PRO A 365 -6.35 8.03 -39.10
CA PRO A 365 -5.59 9.12 -38.48
C PRO A 365 -4.08 8.91 -38.56
N THR A 366 -3.29 9.97 -38.36
CA THR A 366 -1.81 9.90 -38.34
C THR A 366 -1.24 9.59 -36.95
N GLU A 367 -2.03 9.83 -35.89
CA GLU A 367 -1.69 9.51 -34.51
C GLU A 367 -2.97 9.26 -33.71
N VAL A 368 -2.89 8.38 -32.73
CA VAL A 368 -3.96 8.08 -31.78
C VAL A 368 -3.37 7.57 -30.47
N THR A 369 -3.97 7.96 -29.36
CA THR A 369 -3.68 7.38 -28.04
C THR A 369 -4.63 6.23 -27.78
N MET A 370 -4.09 5.07 -27.42
CA MET A 370 -4.82 3.82 -27.25
C MET A 370 -4.49 3.15 -25.93
N THR A 371 -5.46 2.40 -25.40
CA THR A 371 -5.26 1.49 -24.26
C THR A 371 -5.40 0.04 -24.72
N VAL A 372 -5.09 -0.90 -23.83
CA VAL A 372 -5.24 -2.34 -24.07
C VAL A 372 -6.69 -2.77 -24.38
N GLU A 373 -7.70 -1.94 -24.10
CA GLU A 373 -9.12 -2.24 -24.33
C GLU A 373 -9.71 -1.49 -25.53
N THR A 374 -8.91 -0.69 -26.22
CA THR A 374 -9.37 0.11 -27.36
C THR A 374 -9.03 -0.54 -28.69
N GLU A 375 -9.80 -0.20 -29.72
CA GLU A 375 -9.57 -0.55 -31.12
C GLU A 375 -9.63 0.72 -31.97
N GLN A 376 -8.75 0.84 -32.95
CA GLN A 376 -8.67 1.94 -33.88
C GLN A 376 -8.60 1.42 -35.31
N THR A 377 -9.39 1.99 -36.21
CA THR A 377 -9.29 1.73 -37.65
C THR A 377 -8.51 2.83 -38.35
N PHE A 378 -7.44 2.46 -39.06
CA PHE A 378 -6.72 3.32 -39.97
C PHE A 378 -7.28 3.15 -41.38
N THR A 379 -7.43 4.25 -42.11
CA THR A 379 -7.92 4.26 -43.50
C THR A 379 -6.85 4.81 -44.42
N ALA A 380 -6.50 4.05 -45.44
CA ALA A 380 -5.61 4.45 -46.51
C ALA A 380 -6.42 5.01 -47.68
N VAL A 381 -5.88 6.05 -48.31
CA VAL A 381 -6.37 6.56 -49.58
C VAL A 381 -5.18 6.61 -50.53
N ALA A 382 -5.22 5.78 -51.55
CA ALA A 382 -4.22 5.78 -52.61
C ALA A 382 -4.37 7.05 -53.45
N ASP A 383 -3.24 7.58 -53.90
CA ASP A 383 -3.21 8.61 -54.93
C ASP A 383 -3.57 7.99 -56.29
N GLU A 384 -3.79 8.84 -57.28
CA GLU A 384 -4.09 8.38 -58.64
C GLU A 384 -3.00 7.42 -59.14
N HIS A 385 -3.41 6.33 -59.81
CA HIS A 385 -2.54 5.26 -60.33
C HIS A 385 -1.86 4.36 -59.28
N TYR A 386 -2.08 4.58 -57.99
CA TYR A 386 -1.60 3.69 -56.92
C TYR A 386 -2.72 2.82 -56.36
N THR A 387 -2.33 1.69 -55.77
CA THR A 387 -3.19 0.89 -54.89
C THR A 387 -2.50 0.61 -53.56
N VAL A 388 -3.27 0.22 -52.55
CA VAL A 388 -2.70 -0.23 -51.27
C VAL A 388 -2.01 -1.57 -51.50
N ASP A 389 -0.71 -1.60 -51.21
CA ASP A 389 0.12 -2.80 -51.27
C ASP A 389 -0.09 -3.65 -50.02
N LYS A 390 0.24 -3.11 -48.84
CA LYS A 390 0.10 -3.80 -47.55
C LYS A 390 0.11 -2.84 -46.36
N TRP A 391 -0.25 -3.38 -45.20
CA TRP A 391 -0.11 -2.77 -43.89
C TRP A 391 0.94 -3.51 -43.06
N GLU A 392 1.70 -2.76 -42.30
CA GLU A 392 2.74 -3.24 -41.39
C GLU A 392 2.54 -2.64 -39.99
N VAL A 393 2.85 -3.42 -38.95
CA VAL A 393 2.97 -2.93 -37.58
C VAL A 393 4.40 -3.19 -37.12
N ASP A 394 5.10 -2.13 -36.72
CA ASP A 394 6.50 -2.18 -36.29
C ASP A 394 7.43 -2.89 -37.29
N GLY A 395 7.14 -2.71 -38.59
CA GLY A 395 7.87 -3.28 -39.71
C GLY A 395 7.51 -4.73 -40.07
N ALA A 396 6.59 -5.38 -39.34
CA ALA A 396 6.05 -6.68 -39.69
C ALA A 396 4.77 -6.53 -40.50
N ALA A 397 4.66 -7.21 -41.66
CA ALA A 397 3.44 -7.22 -42.46
C ALA A 397 2.29 -7.90 -41.71
N VAL A 398 1.15 -7.22 -41.64
CA VAL A 398 -0.06 -7.67 -40.91
C VAL A 398 -1.28 -7.85 -41.80
N GLN A 399 -1.32 -7.19 -42.96
CA GLN A 399 -2.42 -7.31 -43.92
C GLN A 399 -1.93 -6.99 -45.33
N ASP A 400 -2.25 -7.83 -46.30
CA ASP A 400 -2.02 -7.55 -47.72
C ASP A 400 -3.22 -6.79 -48.31
N GLY A 401 -2.96 -5.66 -48.95
CA GLY A 401 -3.96 -4.77 -49.54
C GLY A 401 -5.01 -4.22 -48.54
N GLY A 402 -6.12 -3.77 -49.10
CA GLY A 402 -7.27 -3.26 -48.36
C GLY A 402 -7.12 -1.80 -47.89
N VAL A 403 -8.17 -0.99 -48.08
CA VAL A 403 -8.14 0.44 -47.74
C VAL A 403 -8.29 0.73 -46.25
N GLN A 404 -8.51 -0.30 -45.41
CA GLN A 404 -8.66 -0.15 -43.97
C GLN A 404 -7.89 -1.24 -43.22
N TYR A 405 -7.35 -0.87 -42.06
CA TYR A 405 -6.71 -1.78 -41.11
C TYR A 405 -7.15 -1.44 -39.69
N ALA A 406 -7.62 -2.45 -38.95
CA ALA A 406 -8.02 -2.30 -37.55
C ALA A 406 -6.90 -2.79 -36.62
N PHE A 407 -6.40 -1.89 -35.77
CA PHE A 407 -5.43 -2.16 -34.73
C PHE A 407 -6.15 -2.20 -33.37
N SER A 408 -5.90 -3.23 -32.55
CA SER A 408 -6.55 -3.39 -31.25
C SER A 408 -5.56 -3.75 -30.15
N GLY A 409 -5.85 -3.30 -28.93
CA GLY A 409 -5.14 -3.70 -27.73
C GLY A 409 -3.68 -3.28 -27.67
N ALA A 410 -3.44 -1.96 -27.67
CA ALA A 410 -2.08 -1.43 -27.52
C ALA A 410 -1.47 -1.86 -26.17
N THR A 411 -0.26 -2.44 -26.22
CA THR A 411 0.52 -2.84 -25.02
C THR A 411 1.87 -2.13 -24.94
N GLY A 412 2.09 -1.18 -25.84
CA GLY A 412 3.27 -0.35 -26.01
C GLY A 412 3.00 0.67 -27.11
N ASP A 413 3.95 1.59 -27.32
CA ASP A 413 3.89 2.48 -28.48
C ASP A 413 4.14 1.68 -29.76
N HIS A 414 3.38 1.99 -30.83
CA HIS A 414 3.43 1.26 -32.10
C HIS A 414 3.50 2.20 -33.31
N VAL A 415 4.06 1.69 -34.40
CA VAL A 415 4.03 2.33 -35.72
C VAL A 415 3.25 1.47 -36.69
N VAL A 416 2.11 1.97 -37.17
CA VAL A 416 1.34 1.39 -38.27
C VAL A 416 1.83 2.01 -39.57
N ARG A 417 2.29 1.23 -40.53
CA ARG A 417 2.74 1.72 -41.83
C ARG A 417 1.89 1.11 -42.92
N VAL A 418 1.40 1.93 -43.85
CA VAL A 418 0.80 1.47 -45.10
C VAL A 418 1.76 1.73 -46.26
N THR A 419 1.90 0.77 -47.16
CA THR A 419 2.63 0.93 -48.41
C THR A 419 1.68 0.94 -49.59
N PHE A 420 2.11 1.62 -50.65
CA PHE A 420 1.41 1.73 -51.91
C PHE A 420 2.33 1.24 -53.03
N LEU A 421 1.73 0.63 -54.03
CA LEU A 421 2.41 0.24 -55.27
C LEU A 421 1.64 0.75 -56.48
N VAL A 422 2.34 0.87 -57.59
CA VAL A 422 1.72 1.03 -58.91
C VAL A 422 1.46 -0.39 -59.42
N PRO A 423 0.20 -0.77 -59.74
CA PRO A 423 -0.11 -2.07 -60.30
C PRO A 423 0.64 -2.30 -61.63
N ASP A 424 1.24 -3.48 -61.73
CA ASP A 424 1.95 -4.01 -62.91
C ASP A 424 1.73 -5.53 -62.86
N ALA A 425 0.72 -5.99 -63.58
CA ALA A 425 0.16 -7.33 -63.48
C ALA A 425 1.05 -8.40 -64.12
N ASP A 426 1.84 -8.04 -65.13
CA ASP A 426 2.75 -8.93 -65.83
C ASP A 426 4.23 -8.75 -65.41
N ALA A 427 4.50 -7.76 -64.56
CA ALA A 427 5.79 -7.43 -63.96
C ALA A 427 6.86 -7.08 -64.99
N ASP A 428 6.46 -6.48 -66.10
CA ASP A 428 7.35 -6.12 -67.21
C ASP A 428 7.98 -4.72 -67.06
N GLY A 429 7.54 -3.96 -66.05
CA GLY A 429 8.01 -2.63 -65.73
C GLY A 429 7.12 -1.50 -66.27
N MET A 430 6.03 -1.81 -66.97
CA MET A 430 5.01 -0.86 -67.40
C MET A 430 3.77 -0.96 -66.50
N PRO A 431 3.20 0.17 -66.05
CA PRO A 431 2.00 0.13 -65.22
C PRO A 431 0.73 -0.29 -65.98
N ASP A 432 -0.12 -1.07 -65.31
CA ASP A 432 -1.43 -1.52 -65.84
C ASP A 432 -2.27 -0.35 -66.38
N TRP A 433 -2.26 0.80 -65.69
CA TRP A 433 -3.07 1.95 -66.09
C TRP A 433 -2.60 2.59 -67.40
N TRP A 434 -1.32 2.50 -67.70
CA TRP A 434 -0.72 3.04 -68.92
C TRP A 434 -0.99 2.10 -70.09
N GLU A 435 -0.86 0.80 -69.86
CA GLU A 435 -1.21 -0.24 -70.84
C GLU A 435 -2.72 -0.28 -71.13
N ASP A 436 -3.59 -0.09 -70.15
CA ASP A 436 -5.04 0.03 -70.39
C ASP A 436 -5.39 1.19 -71.33
N GLN A 437 -4.58 2.27 -71.32
CA GLN A 437 -4.78 3.43 -72.18
C GLN A 437 -4.31 3.19 -73.63
N TYR A 438 -3.20 2.48 -73.82
CA TYR A 438 -2.52 2.35 -75.13
C TYR A 438 -2.54 0.92 -75.72
N GLY A 439 -3.05 -0.06 -74.97
CA GLY A 439 -3.00 -1.50 -75.27
C GLY A 439 -1.94 -2.22 -74.43
N ASP A 440 -2.04 -3.56 -74.35
CA ASP A 440 -0.99 -4.44 -73.81
C ASP A 440 0.28 -4.26 -74.67
N LEU A 441 1.14 -3.36 -74.21
CA LEU A 441 2.35 -2.94 -74.90
C LEU A 441 3.47 -3.86 -74.46
N GLN A 442 4.50 -4.02 -75.29
CA GLN A 442 5.69 -4.74 -74.87
C GLN A 442 6.81 -3.73 -74.59
N PRO A 443 7.54 -3.80 -73.47
CA PRO A 443 8.43 -2.73 -73.03
C PRO A 443 9.51 -2.36 -74.06
N GLY A 444 10.01 -3.38 -74.75
CA GLY A 444 11.06 -3.23 -75.76
C GLY A 444 10.56 -3.01 -77.19
N ALA A 445 9.24 -2.99 -77.41
CA ALA A 445 8.67 -2.72 -78.73
C ALA A 445 8.64 -1.20 -79.00
N ASP A 446 8.56 -0.86 -80.28
CA ASP A 446 8.50 0.49 -80.82
C ASP A 446 7.23 0.51 -81.68
N SER A 447 6.15 1.04 -81.09
CA SER A 447 4.79 0.82 -81.58
C SER A 447 4.41 1.78 -82.71
N ASP A 448 5.04 2.95 -82.78
CA ASP A 448 4.82 3.98 -83.79
C ASP A 448 5.98 4.15 -84.79
N GLY A 449 7.11 3.51 -84.53
CA GLY A 449 8.24 3.37 -85.45
C GLY A 449 9.24 4.52 -85.40
N ASP A 450 9.26 5.31 -84.32
CA ASP A 450 10.17 6.44 -84.15
C ASP A 450 11.52 6.06 -83.51
N SER A 451 11.73 4.77 -83.24
CA SER A 451 12.92 4.19 -82.60
C SER A 451 13.04 4.42 -81.10
N ILE A 452 12.01 4.95 -80.43
CA ILE A 452 11.89 5.04 -78.97
C ILE A 452 11.07 3.84 -78.49
N PRO A 453 11.59 2.98 -77.59
CA PRO A 453 10.80 1.87 -77.07
C PRO A 453 9.71 2.33 -76.11
N ASN A 454 8.57 1.63 -76.09
CA ASN A 454 7.40 1.90 -75.21
C ASN A 454 7.79 2.18 -73.74
N ILE A 455 8.75 1.42 -73.18
CA ILE A 455 9.19 1.62 -71.79
C ILE A 455 9.89 2.97 -71.57
N VAL A 456 10.62 3.45 -72.57
CA VAL A 456 11.28 4.77 -72.54
C VAL A 456 10.23 5.85 -72.71
N GLU A 457 9.25 5.63 -73.59
CA GLU A 457 8.15 6.57 -73.75
C GLU A 457 7.36 6.74 -72.47
N PHE A 458 7.06 5.65 -71.74
CA PHE A 458 6.46 5.73 -70.42
C PHE A 458 7.33 6.53 -69.43
N GLN A 459 8.63 6.23 -69.36
CA GLN A 459 9.57 6.90 -68.45
C GLN A 459 9.68 8.41 -68.72
N GLU A 460 9.60 8.81 -70.00
CA GLU A 460 9.72 10.20 -70.45
C GLU A 460 8.37 10.92 -70.59
N GLY A 461 7.24 10.21 -70.39
CA GLY A 461 5.89 10.76 -70.52
C GLY A 461 5.45 11.05 -71.96
N LEU A 462 6.02 10.31 -72.92
CA LEU A 462 5.69 10.34 -74.35
C LEU A 462 4.47 9.46 -74.68
N ASN A 463 4.04 9.47 -75.94
CA ASN A 463 2.86 8.74 -76.39
C ASN A 463 3.25 7.61 -77.36
N PRO A 464 3.09 6.32 -76.96
CA PRO A 464 3.54 5.13 -77.72
C PRO A 464 2.76 4.85 -79.00
N THR A 465 1.97 5.80 -79.47
CA THR A 465 1.18 5.66 -80.69
C THR A 465 1.38 6.85 -81.64
N ILE A 466 2.26 7.79 -81.28
CA ILE A 466 2.50 9.03 -82.02
C ILE A 466 4.00 9.25 -82.14
N HIS A 467 4.51 9.04 -83.36
CA HIS A 467 5.91 9.26 -83.68
C HIS A 467 6.41 10.64 -83.18
N ASP A 468 7.40 10.61 -82.29
CA ASP A 468 8.07 11.79 -81.78
C ASP A 468 9.25 12.19 -82.68
N ASP A 469 9.51 13.49 -82.79
CA ASP A 469 10.67 14.02 -83.55
C ASP A 469 11.81 14.31 -82.56
N LEU A 470 12.20 13.29 -81.79
CA LEU A 470 13.21 13.34 -80.74
C LEU A 470 14.27 12.25 -80.98
N ASP A 471 15.54 12.62 -80.89
CA ASP A 471 16.64 11.67 -80.98
C ASP A 471 17.00 11.16 -79.58
N TYR A 472 16.89 9.85 -79.35
CA TYR A 472 17.31 9.22 -78.09
C TYR A 472 18.43 8.20 -78.30
N LEU A 473 19.42 8.22 -77.41
CA LEU A 473 20.34 7.10 -77.21
C LEU A 473 19.69 6.09 -76.27
N ILE A 474 19.37 4.91 -76.79
CA ILE A 474 18.75 3.83 -76.01
C ILE A 474 19.81 2.95 -75.36
N LEU A 475 19.82 2.88 -74.03
CA LEU A 475 20.56 1.90 -73.27
C LEU A 475 19.63 0.75 -72.90
N ARG A 476 19.99 -0.49 -73.23
CA ARG A 476 19.23 -1.68 -72.83
C ARG A 476 19.75 -2.23 -71.51
N ALA A 477 18.92 -2.96 -70.78
CA ALA A 477 19.36 -3.64 -69.56
C ALA A 477 20.60 -4.52 -69.84
N GLY A 478 21.64 -4.37 -69.01
CA GLY A 478 22.92 -5.05 -69.18
C GLY A 478 24.02 -4.17 -69.79
N TRP A 479 24.99 -4.80 -70.46
CA TRP A 479 26.17 -4.13 -71.02
C TRP A 479 25.90 -3.59 -72.43
N ASN A 480 26.12 -2.28 -72.60
CA ASN A 480 25.97 -1.55 -73.85
C ASN A 480 27.34 -1.04 -74.29
N LEU A 481 27.70 -1.23 -75.56
CA LEU A 481 28.86 -0.56 -76.15
C LEU A 481 28.39 0.74 -76.81
N VAL A 482 28.81 1.87 -76.26
CA VAL A 482 28.40 3.21 -76.67
C VAL A 482 29.59 3.93 -77.29
N ALA A 483 29.39 4.54 -78.45
CA ALA A 483 30.36 5.42 -79.07
C ALA A 483 29.66 6.72 -79.47
N ILE A 484 30.20 7.85 -79.02
CA ILE A 484 29.64 9.18 -79.29
C ILE A 484 30.57 9.84 -80.31
N PRO A 485 30.19 9.93 -81.60
CA PRO A 485 31.13 10.31 -82.67
C PRO A 485 31.41 11.82 -82.76
N MET A 486 31.17 12.58 -81.68
CA MET A 486 31.33 14.03 -81.65
C MET A 486 31.84 14.53 -80.29
N THR A 487 32.44 15.72 -80.28
CA THR A 487 32.88 16.39 -79.04
C THR A 487 31.70 17.13 -78.42
N VAL A 488 31.25 16.67 -77.25
CA VAL A 488 30.11 17.26 -76.52
C VAL A 488 30.66 18.24 -75.47
N GLY A 489 31.18 19.38 -75.91
CA GLY A 489 31.71 20.41 -74.99
C GLY A 489 32.72 19.89 -73.95
N ASN A 490 32.60 20.36 -72.70
CA ASN A 490 33.37 19.89 -71.54
C ASN A 490 32.65 18.76 -70.77
N TRP A 491 31.70 18.07 -71.39
CA TRP A 491 30.93 17.03 -70.73
C TRP A 491 31.78 15.80 -70.49
N THR A 492 31.58 15.17 -69.35
CA THR A 492 32.09 13.84 -69.05
C THR A 492 31.11 12.77 -69.52
N PHE A 493 31.57 11.52 -69.64
CA PHE A 493 30.66 10.40 -69.89
C PHE A 493 29.61 10.28 -68.77
N GLY A 494 29.97 10.63 -67.54
CA GLY A 494 29.06 10.76 -66.41
C GLY A 494 27.99 11.82 -66.66
N ASP A 495 28.36 13.03 -67.06
CA ASP A 495 27.37 14.11 -67.31
C ASP A 495 26.33 13.72 -68.37
N LEU A 496 26.75 12.98 -69.41
CA LEU A 496 25.87 12.57 -70.50
C LEU A 496 25.01 11.35 -70.16
N LEU A 497 25.55 10.38 -69.43
CA LEU A 497 24.91 9.06 -69.24
C LEU A 497 24.29 8.89 -67.85
N ALA A 498 24.64 9.72 -66.86
CA ALA A 498 24.20 9.55 -65.47
C ALA A 498 22.71 9.86 -65.23
N GLY A 499 22.04 10.60 -66.12
CA GLY A 499 20.61 10.93 -66.00
C GLY A 499 19.68 9.72 -66.15
N ALA A 500 20.15 8.63 -66.76
CA ALA A 500 19.32 7.52 -67.24
C ALA A 500 19.64 6.18 -66.54
N GLY A 501 20.05 6.18 -65.27
CA GLY A 501 20.32 4.94 -64.54
C GLY A 501 21.54 4.14 -65.04
N ALA A 502 22.43 4.77 -65.82
CA ALA A 502 23.71 4.17 -66.18
C ALA A 502 24.58 4.00 -64.93
N GLY A 503 25.03 2.77 -64.69
CA GLY A 503 25.92 2.43 -63.58
C GLY A 503 27.37 2.75 -63.91
N SER A 504 28.25 1.74 -63.81
CA SER A 504 29.68 1.94 -64.07
C SER A 504 29.99 2.04 -65.56
N ILE A 505 30.70 3.09 -65.96
CA ILE A 505 31.17 3.32 -67.33
C ILE A 505 32.64 2.92 -67.43
N TRP A 506 32.96 2.03 -68.35
CA TRP A 506 34.28 1.43 -68.51
C TRP A 506 34.83 1.69 -69.90
N ALA A 507 36.09 2.06 -69.99
CA ALA A 507 36.77 2.20 -71.28
C ALA A 507 38.06 1.38 -71.30
N TRP A 508 38.38 0.84 -72.47
CA TRP A 508 39.66 0.15 -72.67
C TRP A 508 40.80 1.15 -72.60
N ASP A 509 41.78 0.91 -71.75
CA ASP A 509 43.04 1.64 -71.68
C ASP A 509 44.16 0.81 -72.33
N SER A 510 44.77 1.38 -73.36
CA SER A 510 45.86 0.73 -74.09
C SER A 510 47.15 0.63 -73.28
N ASP A 511 47.37 1.52 -72.34
CA ASP A 511 48.60 1.60 -71.55
C ASP A 511 48.59 0.54 -70.45
N THR A 512 47.44 0.33 -69.80
CA THR A 512 47.27 -0.71 -68.77
C THR A 512 46.77 -2.05 -69.32
N GLN A 513 46.42 -2.13 -70.62
CA GLN A 513 45.80 -3.30 -71.26
C GLN A 513 44.58 -3.85 -70.47
N GLY A 514 43.73 -2.95 -69.98
CA GLY A 514 42.57 -3.29 -69.16
C GLY A 514 41.41 -2.32 -69.36
N TYR A 515 40.25 -2.68 -68.82
CA TYR A 515 39.13 -1.74 -68.71
C TYR A 515 39.26 -0.94 -67.41
N GLU A 516 39.15 0.38 -67.49
CA GLU A 516 39.16 1.30 -66.36
C GLU A 516 37.84 2.07 -66.29
N ALA A 517 37.46 2.49 -65.08
CA ALA A 517 36.28 3.32 -64.89
C ALA A 517 36.55 4.76 -65.37
N VAL A 518 35.68 5.31 -66.20
CA VAL A 518 35.88 6.62 -66.85
C VAL A 518 34.70 7.58 -66.66
N ASN A 519 33.93 7.43 -65.59
CA ASN A 519 32.74 8.25 -65.34
C ASN A 519 33.05 9.76 -65.44
N ASP A 520 34.13 10.23 -64.83
CA ASP A 520 34.55 11.64 -64.86
C ASP A 520 35.46 12.01 -66.05
N GLY A 521 35.64 11.07 -66.99
CA GLY A 521 36.47 11.26 -68.18
C GLY A 521 35.74 12.09 -69.23
N ALA A 522 36.45 13.02 -69.87
CA ALA A 522 35.92 13.78 -71.01
C ALA A 522 35.49 12.84 -72.14
N VAL A 523 34.37 13.16 -72.81
CA VAL A 523 33.89 12.40 -73.96
C VAL A 523 34.87 12.52 -75.13
N ASP A 524 35.51 11.40 -75.50
CA ASP A 524 36.42 11.31 -76.65
C ASP A 524 35.69 10.67 -77.86
N PRO A 525 35.53 11.38 -78.98
CA PRO A 525 34.84 10.86 -80.16
C PRO A 525 35.55 9.69 -80.85
N LYS A 526 36.77 9.35 -80.43
CA LYS A 526 37.53 8.20 -80.93
C LYS A 526 37.48 7.00 -79.99
N ARG A 527 36.85 7.10 -78.82
CA ARG A 527 36.81 6.05 -77.80
C ARG A 527 35.37 5.59 -77.58
N GLY A 528 35.15 4.29 -77.72
CA GLY A 528 33.93 3.65 -77.25
C GLY A 528 34.02 3.31 -75.76
N VAL A 529 32.88 3.31 -75.08
CA VAL A 529 32.76 2.96 -73.67
C VAL A 529 31.74 1.85 -73.48
N TRP A 530 31.98 0.97 -72.52
CA TRP A 530 31.01 0.01 -72.03
C TRP A 530 30.23 0.60 -70.88
N VAL A 531 28.91 0.55 -70.97
CA VAL A 531 27.99 1.10 -69.99
C VAL A 531 27.10 -0.03 -69.51
N TYR A 532 27.06 -0.25 -68.20
CA TYR A 532 26.09 -1.16 -67.61
C TYR A 532 24.84 -0.39 -67.20
N ALA A 533 23.67 -0.79 -67.70
CA ALA A 533 22.38 -0.22 -67.31
C ALA A 533 21.55 -1.27 -66.54
N SER A 534 20.90 -0.85 -65.46
CA SER A 534 20.03 -1.72 -64.65
C SER A 534 18.68 -2.02 -65.31
N GLY A 535 18.27 -1.22 -66.28
CA GLY A 535 17.02 -1.30 -67.02
C GLY A 535 17.20 -0.76 -68.44
N THR A 536 16.10 -0.63 -69.17
CA THR A 536 16.08 0.08 -70.45
C THR A 536 15.78 1.54 -70.19
N TYR A 537 16.60 2.44 -70.76
CA TYR A 537 16.48 3.88 -70.57
C TYR A 537 16.77 4.63 -71.86
N GLY A 538 16.11 5.76 -72.04
CA GLY A 538 16.41 6.74 -73.08
C GLY A 538 17.31 7.85 -72.54
N ILE A 539 18.26 8.30 -73.36
CA ILE A 539 19.02 9.52 -73.11
C ILE A 539 18.71 10.49 -74.26
N PRO A 540 18.06 11.64 -73.98
CA PRO A 540 17.76 12.61 -75.04
C PRO A 540 19.06 13.18 -75.62
N LEU A 541 19.13 13.24 -76.94
CA LEU A 541 20.23 13.80 -77.71
C LEU A 541 19.77 15.15 -78.26
N GLU A 542 20.01 16.23 -77.50
CA GLU A 542 19.75 17.62 -77.95
C GLU A 542 20.79 18.17 -78.92
#